data_AF-A0A816WI50-F1
#
_entry.id   AF-A0A816WI50-F1
#
_cell.length_a   1.000
_cell.length_b   1.000
_cell.length_c   1.000
_cell.angle_alpha   90.00
_cell.angle_beta   90.00
_cell.angle_gamma   90.00
#
_symmetry.space_group_name_H-M   'P 1'
#
loop_
_entity.id
_entity.type
_entity.pdbx_description
1 polymer ?
#
loop_
_entity_poly.entity_id
_entity_poly.type
_entity_poly.pdbx_seq_one_letter_code
_entity_poly.pdbx_strand_id
1 'polypeptide(L)'
;MPFIKNTTINSFNNTLDATSQLLQFSLWPLRIICPLLIVFCPIANWICIRVFQSRIYSRSSSKWYFISIAIFDTIYVVVTAPLIFLLTFEIYVLNWNILFCKLIVFLNYLSCQISAGLLACLSIDRLVATSCLSLYRYSCSDNISKYVCIFVILTLSLINSHYLIGYTIDSNGYCSIRYYKWYENIYSNLNIVYLLSYSIIPFTIISICNLLIVLNVCHKKSIMKNKYVRKRSILSSNNHNEDSMVNLPNGCFSNICDKRKKLMINNNNNNNNKHKVKFQQNSNETNHDSFATVLGNQIISKSTDLNFEMQSERKKYLSEKLLLSGDERISIIQPSSIPQIPIDFDADREIPPYNLQLSLSSKYSQKMCVQLQITISLLAISISFIFCTLPNCISTIRIQTYNHNEQVRKFWQAMNYLSIIPLLITHSVNLFYYYLSSHMFQNHFKDIYLRKTKSKKQCTQKTLLKS
;
A
#
# COMPACT_ATOMS: atom_id res chain seq x y z
N MET A 1 29.84 66.43 -3.57
CA MET A 1 29.34 65.35 -2.70
C MET A 1 27.94 64.95 -3.16
N PRO A 2 27.59 63.66 -3.10
CA PRO A 2 26.81 63.00 -4.14
C PRO A 2 25.28 63.07 -3.94
N PHE A 3 24.60 63.32 -5.06
CA PHE A 3 23.18 63.04 -5.30
C PHE A 3 22.96 61.54 -5.51
N ILE A 4 22.98 60.74 -4.44
CA ILE A 4 22.52 59.35 -4.46
C ILE A 4 21.78 59.09 -3.14
N LYS A 5 20.47 59.36 -3.11
CA LYS A 5 19.54 58.87 -2.06
C LYS A 5 18.13 59.35 -2.37
N ASN A 6 17.40 58.64 -3.25
CA ASN A 6 15.92 58.67 -3.27
C ASN A 6 15.31 57.56 -4.16
N THR A 7 16.06 56.97 -5.09
CA THR A 7 15.55 55.89 -5.96
C THR A 7 15.40 54.53 -5.27
N THR A 8 16.07 54.29 -4.15
CA THR A 8 16.01 52.99 -3.43
C THR A 8 14.81 52.83 -2.50
N ILE A 9 14.11 53.90 -2.14
CA ILE A 9 12.98 53.83 -1.21
C ILE A 9 11.70 53.34 -1.93
N ASN A 10 11.50 53.75 -3.18
CA ASN A 10 10.30 53.37 -3.95
C ASN A 10 10.31 51.88 -4.39
N SER A 11 11.48 51.28 -4.65
CA SER A 11 11.54 49.87 -4.99
C SER A 11 11.24 48.95 -3.79
N PHE A 12 11.61 49.36 -2.57
CA PHE A 12 11.37 48.58 -1.37
C PHE A 12 9.87 48.47 -1.03
N ASN A 13 9.12 49.57 -1.14
CA ASN A 13 7.69 49.58 -0.85
C ASN A 13 6.89 48.67 -1.81
N ASN A 14 7.24 48.67 -3.10
CA ASN A 14 6.57 47.80 -4.08
C ASN A 14 6.84 46.31 -3.83
N THR A 15 8.04 45.95 -3.36
CA THR A 15 8.35 44.54 -3.03
C THR A 15 7.62 44.06 -1.77
N LEU A 16 7.43 44.94 -0.78
CA LEU A 16 6.72 44.59 0.46
C LEU A 16 5.25 44.27 0.18
N ASP A 17 4.60 45.07 -0.66
CA ASP A 17 3.20 44.87 -1.03
C ASP A 17 3.00 43.54 -1.79
N ALA A 18 3.87 43.24 -2.77
CA ALA A 18 3.82 41.99 -3.53
C ALA A 18 3.91 40.73 -2.65
N THR A 19 4.78 40.73 -1.63
CA THR A 19 4.90 39.56 -0.72
C THR A 19 3.66 39.35 0.15
N SER A 20 2.98 40.44 0.53
CA SER A 20 1.74 40.36 1.30
C SER A 20 0.58 39.81 0.46
N GLN A 21 0.49 40.23 -0.81
CA GLN A 21 -0.48 39.71 -1.77
C GLN A 21 -0.28 38.22 -2.04
N LEU A 22 0.97 37.77 -2.19
CA LEU A 22 1.30 36.36 -2.36
C LEU A 22 0.85 35.51 -1.16
N LEU A 23 1.06 36.02 0.06
CA LEU A 23 0.62 35.34 1.28
C LEU A 23 -0.91 35.20 1.31
N GLN A 24 -1.64 36.28 1.02
CA GLN A 24 -3.11 36.24 0.97
C GLN A 24 -3.62 35.30 -0.12
N PHE A 25 -2.99 35.31 -1.29
CA PHE A 25 -3.31 34.37 -2.37
C PHE A 25 -3.10 32.91 -1.94
N SER A 26 -2.02 32.62 -1.21
CA SER A 26 -1.74 31.26 -0.73
C SER A 26 -2.75 30.73 0.30
N LEU A 27 -3.42 31.61 1.04
CA LEU A 27 -4.43 31.25 2.04
C LEU A 27 -5.81 30.95 1.44
N TRP A 28 -6.12 31.49 0.25
CA TRP A 28 -7.44 31.34 -0.36
C TRP A 28 -7.81 29.88 -0.69
N PRO A 29 -6.92 29.05 -1.28
CA PRO A 29 -7.21 27.63 -1.47
C PRO A 29 -7.44 26.87 -0.16
N LEU A 30 -6.74 27.23 0.92
CA LEU A 30 -6.91 26.60 2.24
C LEU A 30 -8.30 26.85 2.82
N ARG A 31 -8.86 28.06 2.64
CA ARG A 31 -10.24 28.39 3.06
C ARG A 31 -11.29 27.49 2.42
N ILE A 32 -11.05 26.99 1.21
CA ILE A 32 -11.97 26.12 0.47
C ILE A 32 -11.69 24.64 0.80
N ILE A 33 -10.43 24.23 0.77
CA ILE A 33 -10.04 22.82 0.88
C ILE A 33 -10.17 22.31 2.31
N CYS A 34 -9.81 23.09 3.33
CA CYS A 34 -9.85 22.63 4.73
C CYS A 34 -11.26 22.19 5.17
N PRO A 35 -12.35 22.97 4.97
CA PRO A 35 -13.70 22.53 5.31
C PRO A 35 -14.12 21.24 4.62
N LEU A 36 -13.76 21.07 3.34
CA LEU A 36 -14.03 19.85 2.60
C LEU A 36 -13.30 18.66 3.24
N LEU A 37 -12.01 18.81 3.55
CA LEU A 37 -11.22 17.73 4.16
C LEU A 37 -11.69 17.36 5.58
N ILE A 38 -12.13 18.34 6.38
CA ILE A 38 -12.68 18.10 7.72
C ILE A 38 -13.88 17.13 7.66
N VAL A 39 -14.70 17.20 6.62
CA VAL A 39 -15.88 16.32 6.46
C VAL A 39 -15.52 15.04 5.71
N PHE A 40 -14.83 15.15 4.57
CA PHE A 40 -14.61 14.00 3.68
C PHE A 40 -13.56 13.02 4.22
N CYS A 41 -12.50 13.48 4.88
CA CYS A 41 -11.42 12.60 5.36
C CYS A 41 -11.91 11.61 6.43
N PRO A 42 -12.61 12.02 7.51
CA PRO A 42 -13.12 11.08 8.50
C PRO A 42 -14.10 10.06 7.90
N ILE A 43 -14.97 10.49 6.96
CA ILE A 43 -15.90 9.59 6.27
C ILE A 43 -15.14 8.56 5.43
N ALA A 44 -14.16 9.01 4.64
CA ALA A 44 -13.36 8.15 3.77
C ALA A 44 -12.56 7.11 4.59
N ASN A 45 -11.90 7.56 5.67
CA ASN A 45 -11.12 6.69 6.53
C ASN A 45 -12.00 5.75 7.38
N TRP A 46 -13.18 6.19 7.80
CA TRP A 46 -14.16 5.30 8.44
C TRP A 46 -14.60 4.17 7.51
N ILE A 47 -14.87 4.48 6.24
CA ILE A 47 -15.16 3.47 5.21
C ILE A 47 -13.99 2.50 5.07
N CYS A 48 -12.75 2.99 4.97
CA CYS A 48 -11.54 2.15 4.92
C CYS A 48 -11.50 1.17 6.09
N ILE A 49 -11.68 1.66 7.33
CA ILE A 49 -11.70 0.83 8.53
C ILE A 49 -12.77 -0.26 8.42
N ARG A 50 -13.99 0.08 7.99
CA ARG A 50 -15.09 -0.89 7.83
C ARG A 50 -14.78 -1.96 6.79
N VAL A 51 -14.13 -1.60 5.68
CA VAL A 51 -13.73 -2.57 4.65
C VAL A 51 -12.66 -3.52 5.19
N PHE A 52 -11.63 -3.01 5.87
CA PHE A 52 -10.56 -3.84 6.43
C PHE A 52 -10.99 -4.68 7.64
N GLN A 53 -12.06 -4.29 8.34
CA GLN A 53 -12.73 -5.12 9.36
C GLN A 53 -13.55 -6.28 8.77
N SER A 54 -13.80 -6.30 7.45
CA SER A 54 -14.60 -7.35 6.84
C SER A 54 -13.94 -8.73 6.93
N ARG A 55 -14.76 -9.79 6.89
CA ARG A 55 -14.32 -11.18 6.99
C ARG A 55 -13.25 -11.55 5.94
N ILE A 56 -13.23 -10.87 4.79
CA ILE A 56 -12.28 -11.14 3.71
C ILE A 56 -10.86 -10.75 4.10
N TYR A 57 -10.70 -9.59 4.75
CA TYR A 57 -9.40 -9.09 5.20
C TYR A 57 -9.03 -9.59 6.60
N SER A 58 -9.96 -10.24 7.33
CA SER A 58 -9.73 -10.74 8.69
C SER A 58 -8.50 -11.64 8.85
N ARG A 59 -8.08 -12.33 7.79
CA ARG A 59 -6.92 -13.24 7.79
C ARG A 59 -5.60 -12.58 7.36
N SER A 60 -5.63 -11.34 6.89
CA SER A 60 -4.43 -10.64 6.41
C SER A 60 -3.74 -9.93 7.58
N SER A 61 -2.46 -10.22 7.80
CA SER A 61 -1.61 -9.49 8.77
C SER A 61 -1.70 -7.98 8.58
N SER A 62 -1.76 -7.53 7.32
CA SER A 62 -1.72 -6.11 7.02
C SER A 62 -2.99 -5.31 7.30
N LYS A 63 -4.08 -5.95 7.73
CA LYS A 63 -5.32 -5.23 8.08
C LYS A 63 -5.09 -4.23 9.21
N TRP A 64 -4.23 -4.56 10.18
CA TRP A 64 -3.94 -3.71 11.32
C TRP A 64 -3.14 -2.47 10.96
N TYR A 65 -2.20 -2.57 10.00
CA TYR A 65 -1.49 -1.40 9.48
C TYR A 65 -2.47 -0.43 8.82
N PHE A 66 -3.35 -0.92 7.93
CA PHE A 66 -4.32 -0.06 7.25
C PHE A 66 -5.33 0.60 8.20
N ILE A 67 -5.84 -0.15 9.18
CA ILE A 67 -6.75 0.40 10.20
C ILE A 67 -6.05 1.48 11.01
N SER A 68 -4.82 1.21 11.47
CA SER A 68 -4.05 2.16 12.27
C SER A 68 -3.70 3.42 11.47
N ILE A 69 -3.24 3.28 10.22
CA ILE A 69 -2.98 4.41 9.31
C ILE A 69 -4.26 5.26 9.14
N ALA A 70 -5.41 4.64 8.85
CA ALA A 70 -6.68 5.37 8.69
C ALA A 70 -7.10 6.13 9.98
N ILE A 71 -6.84 5.57 11.16
CA ILE A 71 -7.09 6.25 12.44
C ILE A 71 -6.19 7.49 12.57
N PHE A 72 -4.88 7.34 12.37
CA PHE A 72 -3.95 8.45 12.53
C PHE A 72 -4.05 9.51 11.42
N ASP A 73 -4.37 9.11 10.19
CA ASP A 73 -4.74 10.04 9.10
C ASP A 73 -5.96 10.89 9.50
N THR A 74 -6.97 10.27 10.12
CA THR A 74 -8.17 10.98 10.61
C THR A 74 -7.81 11.93 11.73
N ILE A 75 -7.03 11.48 12.72
CA ILE A 75 -6.58 12.34 13.83
C ILE A 75 -5.81 13.54 13.28
N TYR A 76 -4.87 13.32 12.36
CA TYR A 76 -4.09 14.40 11.73
C TYR A 76 -4.99 15.44 11.08
N VAL A 77 -5.91 15.02 10.19
CA VAL A 77 -6.77 15.97 9.48
C VAL A 77 -7.75 16.67 10.42
N VAL A 78 -8.34 15.97 11.39
CA VAL A 78 -9.29 16.55 12.36
C VAL A 78 -8.60 17.55 13.30
N VAL A 79 -7.32 17.37 13.60
CA VAL A 79 -6.56 18.33 14.43
C VAL A 79 -6.06 19.50 13.57
N THR A 80 -5.48 19.22 12.42
CA THR A 80 -4.70 20.18 11.65
C THR A 80 -5.55 21.02 10.69
N ALA A 81 -6.55 20.43 10.02
CA ALA A 81 -7.36 21.18 9.06
C ALA A 81 -8.24 22.27 9.71
N PRO A 82 -8.92 22.05 10.85
CA PRO A 82 -9.64 23.12 11.54
C PRO A 82 -8.73 24.23 12.03
N LEU A 83 -7.54 23.87 12.54
CA LEU A 83 -6.55 24.84 12.98
C LEU A 83 -6.12 25.75 11.84
N ILE A 84 -5.77 25.17 10.69
CA ILE A 84 -5.33 25.91 9.51
C ILE A 84 -6.47 26.75 8.95
N PHE A 85 -7.69 26.21 8.92
CA PHE A 85 -8.87 26.96 8.52
C PHE A 85 -9.07 28.22 9.39
N LEU A 86 -9.02 28.08 10.72
CA LEU A 86 -9.17 29.21 11.64
C LEU A 86 -8.00 30.21 11.52
N LEU A 87 -6.78 29.72 11.30
CA LEU A 87 -5.62 30.55 11.04
C LEU A 87 -5.80 31.43 9.79
N THR A 88 -6.52 30.96 8.77
CA THR A 88 -6.81 31.79 7.57
C THR A 88 -7.73 32.98 7.84
N PHE A 89 -8.41 33.02 8.99
CA PHE A 89 -9.21 34.15 9.48
C PHE A 89 -8.51 34.91 10.62
N GLU A 90 -7.21 34.67 10.81
CA GLU A 90 -6.42 35.28 11.89
C GLU A 90 -6.93 34.91 13.30
N ILE A 91 -7.62 33.76 13.42
CA ILE A 91 -8.09 33.23 14.69
C ILE A 91 -7.06 32.21 15.21
N TYR A 92 -6.28 32.62 16.22
CA TYR A 92 -5.20 31.82 16.80
C TYR A 92 -5.67 30.95 17.97
N VAL A 93 -6.38 29.84 17.70
CA VAL A 93 -6.91 28.94 18.76
C VAL A 93 -5.81 28.35 19.66
N LEU A 94 -4.60 28.15 19.13
CA LEU A 94 -3.46 27.66 19.92
C LEU A 94 -3.11 28.57 21.11
N ASN A 95 -3.47 29.85 21.03
CA ASN A 95 -3.13 30.84 22.05
C ASN A 95 -4.11 30.83 23.24
N TRP A 96 -5.23 30.12 23.15
CA TRP A 96 -6.28 30.18 24.17
C TRP A 96 -5.92 29.45 25.46
N ASN A 97 -5.15 28.36 25.36
CA ASN A 97 -4.80 27.54 26.51
C ASN A 97 -3.51 26.76 26.28
N ILE A 98 -2.64 26.74 27.29
CA ILE A 98 -1.33 26.09 27.22
C ILE A 98 -1.43 24.57 26.97
N LEU A 99 -2.45 23.91 27.53
CA LEU A 99 -2.68 22.48 27.31
C LEU A 99 -3.06 22.21 25.86
N PHE A 100 -3.93 23.04 25.26
CA PHE A 100 -4.33 22.91 23.87
C PHE A 100 -3.16 23.17 22.91
N CYS A 101 -2.37 24.23 23.15
CA CYS A 101 -1.12 24.50 22.41
C CYS A 101 -0.23 23.25 22.35
N LYS A 102 0.10 22.68 23.52
CA LYS A 102 0.94 21.49 23.65
C LYS A 102 0.33 20.26 22.98
N LEU A 103 -0.94 19.96 23.26
CA LEU A 103 -1.61 18.75 22.78
C LEU A 103 -1.80 18.77 21.26
N ILE A 104 -2.21 19.90 20.68
CA ILE A 104 -2.44 20.03 19.23
C ILE A 104 -1.12 19.86 18.49
N VAL A 105 -0.05 20.55 18.94
CA VAL A 105 1.28 20.43 18.33
C VAL A 105 1.79 18.99 18.42
N PHE A 106 1.67 18.36 19.60
CA PHE A 106 2.04 16.96 19.82
C PHE A 106 1.27 16.02 18.89
N LEU A 107 -0.06 16.11 18.84
CA LEU A 107 -0.90 15.25 18.01
C LEU A 107 -0.59 15.42 16.52
N ASN A 108 -0.40 16.66 16.05
CA ASN A 108 -0.08 16.96 14.66
C ASN A 108 1.22 16.25 14.22
N TYR A 109 2.29 16.37 15.00
CA TYR A 109 3.57 15.73 14.68
C TYR A 109 3.51 14.21 14.86
N LEU A 110 2.89 13.74 15.94
CA LEU A 110 2.79 12.31 16.26
C LEU A 110 2.00 11.54 15.20
N SER A 111 0.81 12.03 14.81
CA SER A 111 -0.06 11.32 13.88
C SER A 111 0.57 11.20 12.48
N CYS A 112 1.29 12.24 12.07
CA CYS A 112 2.01 12.26 10.80
C CYS A 112 3.15 11.24 10.78
N GLN A 113 3.98 11.21 11.83
CA GLN A 113 5.08 10.24 11.96
C GLN A 113 4.59 8.80 12.09
N ILE A 114 3.53 8.55 12.87
CA ILE A 114 2.96 7.21 13.00
C ILE A 114 2.45 6.71 11.65
N SER A 115 1.75 7.54 10.89
CA SER A 115 1.22 7.15 9.57
C SER A 115 2.35 6.79 8.60
N ALA A 116 3.42 7.60 8.55
CA ALA A 116 4.60 7.32 7.73
C ALA A 116 5.35 6.07 8.19
N GLY A 117 5.56 5.90 9.50
CA GLY A 117 6.23 4.73 10.08
C GLY A 117 5.46 3.43 9.83
N LEU A 118 4.15 3.44 9.99
CA LEU A 118 3.29 2.28 9.70
C LEU A 118 3.27 1.94 8.21
N LEU A 119 3.34 2.93 7.32
CA LEU A 119 3.45 2.70 5.88
C LEU A 119 4.79 2.03 5.51
N ALA A 120 5.87 2.40 6.19
CA ALA A 120 7.16 1.73 6.06
C ALA A 120 7.10 0.27 6.56
N CYS A 121 6.52 0.03 7.75
CA CYS A 121 6.31 -1.32 8.28
C CYS A 121 5.44 -2.19 7.37
N LEU A 122 4.39 -1.60 6.77
CA LEU A 122 3.55 -2.28 5.78
C LEU A 122 4.35 -2.68 4.53
N SER A 123 5.28 -1.83 4.08
CA SER A 123 6.14 -2.14 2.93
C SER A 123 7.10 -3.29 3.25
N ILE A 124 7.63 -3.35 4.48
CA ILE A 124 8.45 -4.46 4.96
C ILE A 124 7.64 -5.76 5.04
N ASP A 125 6.44 -5.75 5.65
CA ASP A 125 5.53 -6.90 5.72
C ASP A 125 5.26 -7.47 4.32
N ARG A 126 5.10 -6.60 3.33
CA ARG A 126 4.87 -6.98 1.93
C ARG A 126 6.12 -7.50 1.22
N LEU A 127 7.29 -6.95 1.52
CA LEU A 127 8.56 -7.48 1.04
C LEU A 127 8.78 -8.91 1.58
N VAL A 128 8.53 -9.14 2.87
CA VAL A 128 8.67 -10.46 3.49
C VAL A 128 7.67 -11.45 2.84
N ALA A 129 6.42 -11.04 2.67
CA ALA A 129 5.38 -11.86 2.03
C ALA A 129 5.71 -12.30 0.60
N THR A 130 6.36 -11.41 -0.17
CA THR A 130 6.67 -11.67 -1.59
C THR A 130 8.01 -12.37 -1.79
N SER A 131 8.98 -12.12 -0.92
CA SER A 131 10.35 -12.68 -1.04
C SER A 131 10.42 -14.10 -0.48
N CYS A 132 9.87 -14.33 0.73
CA CYS A 132 10.08 -15.56 1.48
C CYS A 132 8.74 -16.19 1.89
N LEU A 133 8.13 -16.98 0.99
CA LEU A 133 6.83 -17.60 1.27
C LEU A 133 6.86 -18.56 2.48
N SER A 134 7.97 -19.25 2.69
CA SER A 134 8.18 -20.13 3.85
C SER A 134 8.21 -19.33 5.15
N LEU A 135 9.04 -18.29 5.20
CA LEU A 135 9.21 -17.44 6.37
C LEU A 135 7.95 -16.62 6.69
N TYR A 136 7.20 -16.20 5.66
CA TYR A 136 5.94 -15.48 5.82
C TYR A 136 4.89 -16.30 6.58
N ARG A 137 4.79 -17.62 6.32
CA ARG A 137 3.83 -18.48 7.02
C ARG A 137 4.08 -18.54 8.52
N TYR A 138 5.35 -18.45 8.94
CA TYR A 138 5.73 -18.49 10.34
C TYR A 138 5.69 -17.10 11.00
N SER A 139 6.17 -16.07 10.30
CA SER A 139 6.45 -14.76 10.92
C SER A 139 5.30 -13.76 10.82
N CYS A 140 4.40 -13.88 9.84
CA CYS A 140 3.35 -12.88 9.60
C CYS A 140 1.99 -13.34 10.14
N SER A 141 1.92 -13.57 11.45
CA SER A 141 0.64 -13.80 12.13
C SER A 141 -0.11 -12.49 12.38
N ASP A 142 -1.44 -12.58 12.52
CA ASP A 142 -2.30 -11.43 12.82
C ASP A 142 -1.96 -10.75 14.16
N ASN A 143 -1.43 -11.51 15.12
CA ASN A 143 -1.06 -10.97 16.42
C ASN A 143 0.28 -10.22 16.34
N ILE A 144 1.23 -10.72 15.56
CA ILE A 144 2.52 -10.06 15.38
C ILE A 144 2.32 -8.68 14.76
N SER A 145 1.48 -8.53 13.73
CA SER A 145 1.25 -7.21 13.14
C SER A 145 0.58 -6.22 14.09
N LYS A 146 -0.30 -6.67 15.00
CA LYS A 146 -0.84 -5.82 16.09
C LYS A 146 0.27 -5.33 17.01
N TYR A 147 1.13 -6.25 17.48
CA TYR A 147 2.23 -5.90 18.37
C TYR A 147 3.21 -4.93 17.70
N VAL A 148 3.52 -5.13 16.41
CA VAL A 148 4.35 -4.18 15.63
C VAL A 148 3.68 -2.81 15.57
N CYS A 149 2.37 -2.72 15.29
CA CYS A 149 1.65 -1.44 15.27
C CYS A 149 1.73 -0.74 16.64
N ILE A 150 1.42 -1.45 17.72
CA ILE A 150 1.45 -0.90 19.09
C ILE A 150 2.88 -0.43 19.44
N PHE A 151 3.89 -1.23 19.11
CA PHE A 151 5.28 -0.89 19.36
C PHE A 151 5.72 0.37 18.62
N VAL A 152 5.36 0.52 17.34
CA VAL A 152 5.64 1.72 16.54
C VAL A 152 4.93 2.94 17.13
N ILE A 153 3.65 2.81 17.47
CA ILE A 153 2.85 3.89 18.08
C ILE A 153 3.48 4.34 19.40
N LEU A 154 3.83 3.42 20.30
CA LEU A 154 4.43 3.72 21.59
C LEU A 154 5.81 4.37 21.43
N THR A 155 6.67 3.81 20.59
CA THR A 155 8.03 4.33 20.36
C THR A 155 7.98 5.75 19.81
N LEU A 156 7.16 6.00 18.78
CA LEU A 156 7.01 7.34 18.23
C LEU A 156 6.32 8.30 19.21
N SER A 157 5.37 7.83 20.03
CA SER A 157 4.76 8.65 21.08
C SER A 157 5.79 9.11 22.12
N LEU A 158 6.70 8.21 22.53
CA LEU A 158 7.79 8.54 23.45
C LEU A 158 8.76 9.56 22.82
N ILE A 159 9.15 9.36 21.56
CA ILE A 159 10.03 10.30 20.83
C ILE A 159 9.38 11.68 20.74
N ASN A 160 8.08 11.77 20.43
CA ASN A 160 7.37 13.05 20.27
C ASN A 160 6.94 13.70 21.59
N SER A 161 7.07 13.02 22.73
CA SER A 161 6.64 13.55 24.04
C SER A 161 7.33 14.88 24.41
N HIS A 162 8.51 15.16 23.84
CA HIS A 162 9.22 16.42 24.02
C HIS A 162 8.39 17.65 23.60
N TYR A 163 7.49 17.54 22.62
CA TYR A 163 6.61 18.64 22.20
C TYR A 163 5.66 19.09 23.32
N LEU A 164 5.26 18.18 24.22
CA LEU A 164 4.44 18.51 25.39
C LEU A 164 5.20 19.33 26.44
N ILE A 165 6.53 19.25 26.44
CA ILE A 165 7.40 19.96 27.39
C ILE A 165 7.85 21.29 26.79
N GLY A 166 8.25 21.29 25.51
CA GLY A 166 8.91 22.42 24.87
C GLY A 166 8.01 23.62 24.53
N TYR A 167 6.72 23.41 24.29
CA TYR A 167 5.81 24.48 23.88
C TYR A 167 5.21 25.22 25.10
N THR A 168 5.12 26.54 25.02
CA THR A 168 4.50 27.40 26.03
C THR A 168 3.75 28.54 25.35
N ILE A 169 2.93 29.27 26.12
CA ILE A 169 2.41 30.57 25.69
C ILE A 169 3.45 31.62 26.10
N ASP A 170 3.90 32.45 25.17
CA ASP A 170 4.83 33.56 25.45
C ASP A 170 4.12 34.79 26.04
N SER A 171 4.89 35.84 26.38
CA SER A 171 4.36 37.08 26.94
C SER A 171 3.40 37.81 26.00
N ASN A 172 3.47 37.54 24.70
CA ASN A 172 2.62 38.12 23.67
C ASN A 172 1.36 37.27 23.45
N GLY A 173 1.21 36.18 24.20
CA GLY A 173 0.08 35.26 24.09
C GLY A 173 0.22 34.24 22.96
N TYR A 174 1.35 34.15 22.26
CA TYR A 174 1.52 33.18 21.17
C TYR A 174 2.03 31.83 21.68
N CYS A 175 1.46 30.75 21.13
CA CYS A 175 1.97 29.39 21.32
C CYS A 175 3.32 29.25 20.59
N SER A 176 4.42 29.32 21.34
CA SER A 176 5.78 29.27 20.83
C SER A 176 6.66 28.33 21.65
N ILE A 177 7.83 27.99 21.11
CA ILE A 177 8.79 27.14 21.80
C ILE A 177 9.43 27.94 22.93
N ARG A 178 9.51 27.37 24.12
CA ARG A 178 10.17 28.00 25.26
C ARG A 178 11.67 28.03 25.03
N TYR A 179 12.23 29.23 24.89
CA TYR A 179 13.67 29.46 24.74
C TYR A 179 14.41 29.24 26.07
N TYR A 180 14.63 27.98 26.43
CA TYR A 180 15.72 27.68 27.33
C TYR A 180 17.00 27.55 26.51
N LYS A 181 18.09 28.16 26.98
CA LYS A 181 19.40 28.14 26.29
C LYS A 181 19.89 26.71 25.97
N TRP A 182 19.56 25.75 26.84
CA TRP A 182 19.85 24.32 26.60
C TRP A 182 18.91 23.67 25.57
N TYR A 183 17.65 24.12 25.53
CA TYR A 183 16.62 23.57 24.64
C TYR A 183 16.83 24.03 23.19
N GLU A 184 17.39 25.22 22.94
CA GLU A 184 17.62 25.73 21.58
C GLU A 184 18.56 24.83 20.76
N ASN A 185 19.69 24.43 21.33
CA ASN A 185 20.63 23.50 20.68
C ASN A 185 19.99 22.11 20.44
N ILE A 186 19.23 21.62 21.42
CA ILE A 186 18.55 20.32 21.28
C ILE A 186 17.41 20.41 20.26
N TYR A 187 16.69 21.53 20.21
CA TYR A 187 15.53 21.73 19.34
C TYR A 187 15.92 21.78 17.86
N SER A 188 17.03 22.45 17.54
CA SER A 188 17.59 22.42 16.18
C SER A 188 17.85 20.97 15.73
N ASN A 189 18.44 20.16 16.62
CA ASN A 189 18.65 18.73 16.36
C ASN A 189 17.34 17.94 16.28
N LEU A 190 16.33 18.28 17.08
CA LEU A 190 15.02 17.62 17.06
C LEU A 190 14.25 17.87 15.76
N ASN A 191 14.41 19.02 15.11
CA ASN A 191 13.83 19.24 13.77
C ASN A 191 14.46 18.33 12.72
N ILE A 192 15.77 18.06 12.83
CA ILE A 192 16.45 17.08 11.98
C ILE A 192 15.91 15.68 12.27
N VAL A 193 15.74 15.31 13.55
CA VAL A 193 15.11 14.04 13.94
C VAL A 193 13.70 13.93 13.38
N TYR A 194 12.91 15.00 13.44
CA TYR A 194 11.58 15.06 12.84
C TYR A 194 11.64 14.81 11.33
N LEU A 195 12.49 15.55 10.61
CA LEU A 195 12.66 15.38 9.16
C LEU A 195 13.09 13.94 8.79
N LEU A 196 14.03 13.38 9.56
CA LEU A 196 14.54 12.03 9.35
C LEU A 196 13.45 10.99 9.61
N SER A 197 12.78 11.07 10.76
CA SER A 197 11.76 10.09 11.17
C SER A 197 10.47 10.17 10.37
N TYR A 198 10.06 11.38 9.96
CA TYR A 198 8.83 11.60 9.21
C TYR A 198 8.99 11.33 7.70
N SER A 199 10.08 11.80 7.11
CA SER A 199 10.24 11.81 5.65
C SER A 199 11.33 10.85 5.19
N ILE A 200 12.60 11.09 5.57
CA ILE A 200 13.74 10.42 4.93
C ILE A 200 13.79 8.92 5.24
N ILE A 201 13.65 8.52 6.50
CA ILE A 201 13.73 7.11 6.91
C ILE A 201 12.54 6.31 6.35
N PRO A 202 11.26 6.72 6.53
CA PRO A 202 10.15 6.00 5.91
C PRO A 202 10.28 5.93 4.40
N PHE A 203 10.64 7.03 3.73
CA PHE A 203 10.81 7.09 2.28
C PHE A 203 11.86 6.10 1.77
N THR A 204 13.04 6.06 2.39
CA THR A 204 14.13 5.16 1.99
C THR A 204 13.71 3.69 2.17
N ILE A 205 13.11 3.35 3.32
CA ILE A 205 12.60 2.00 3.58
C ILE A 205 11.56 1.60 2.54
N ILE A 206 10.56 2.46 2.30
CA ILE A 206 9.48 2.20 1.35
C ILE A 206 10.04 2.03 -0.07
N SER A 207 10.96 2.89 -0.49
CA SER A 207 11.55 2.85 -1.85
C SER A 207 12.38 1.58 -2.06
N ILE A 208 13.23 1.22 -1.10
CA ILE A 208 14.03 -0.01 -1.16
C ILE A 208 13.11 -1.24 -1.18
N CYS A 209 12.10 -1.29 -0.29
CA CYS A 209 11.16 -2.40 -0.25
C CYS A 209 10.41 -2.55 -1.58
N ASN A 210 9.87 -1.45 -2.12
CA ASN A 210 9.14 -1.46 -3.37
C ASN A 210 10.01 -1.90 -4.55
N LEU A 211 11.27 -1.42 -4.63
CA LEU A 211 12.23 -1.85 -5.64
C LEU A 211 12.48 -3.35 -5.57
N LEU A 212 12.76 -3.88 -4.37
CA LEU A 212 13.01 -5.30 -4.16
C LEU A 212 11.79 -6.17 -4.48
N ILE A 213 10.56 -5.72 -4.15
CA ILE A 213 9.33 -6.42 -4.52
C ILE A 213 9.21 -6.52 -6.05
N VAL A 214 9.42 -5.42 -6.77
CA VAL A 214 9.34 -5.40 -8.24
C VAL A 214 10.39 -6.33 -8.85
N LEU A 215 11.65 -6.26 -8.37
CA LEU A 215 12.72 -7.14 -8.83
C LEU A 215 12.38 -8.62 -8.60
N ASN A 216 11.86 -8.96 -7.42
CA ASN A 216 11.46 -10.33 -7.08
C ASN A 216 10.29 -10.83 -7.94
N VAL A 217 9.32 -9.98 -8.23
CA VAL A 217 8.20 -10.34 -9.12
C VAL A 217 8.68 -10.54 -10.56
N CYS A 218 9.53 -9.64 -11.07
CA CYS A 218 10.11 -9.74 -12.41
C CYS A 218 10.96 -11.02 -12.56
N HIS A 219 11.79 -11.32 -11.56
CA HIS A 219 12.62 -12.52 -11.53
C HIS A 219 11.77 -13.80 -11.55
N LYS A 220 10.75 -13.90 -10.69
CA LYS A 220 9.83 -15.05 -10.66
C LYS A 220 9.07 -15.22 -11.99
N LYS A 221 8.64 -14.12 -12.61
CA LYS A 221 7.98 -14.15 -13.93
C LYS A 221 8.91 -14.70 -15.01
N SER A 222 10.18 -14.30 -15.00
CA SER A 222 11.20 -14.81 -15.94
C SER A 222 11.40 -16.33 -15.79
N ILE A 223 11.56 -16.81 -14.56
CA ILE A 223 11.71 -18.25 -14.27
C ILE A 223 10.49 -19.04 -14.75
N MET A 224 9.28 -18.53 -14.49
CA MET A 224 8.05 -19.21 -14.93
C MET A 224 7.92 -19.25 -16.45
N LYS A 225 8.30 -18.18 -17.15
CA LYS A 225 8.33 -18.15 -18.61
C LYS A 225 9.29 -19.21 -19.15
N ASN A 226 10.50 -19.32 -18.59
CA ASN A 226 11.49 -20.30 -19.02
C ASN A 226 11.01 -21.75 -18.77
N LYS A 227 10.35 -22.02 -17.64
CA LYS A 227 9.74 -23.34 -17.36
C LYS A 227 8.62 -23.68 -18.35
N TYR A 228 7.78 -22.71 -18.72
CA TYR A 228 6.71 -22.93 -19.69
C TYR A 228 7.27 -23.21 -21.10
N VAL A 229 8.28 -22.44 -21.52
CA VAL A 229 8.95 -22.64 -22.82
C VAL A 229 9.61 -24.01 -22.90
N ARG A 230 10.35 -24.42 -21.86
CA ARG A 230 11.00 -25.75 -21.79
C ARG A 230 10.00 -26.90 -21.83
N LYS A 231 8.84 -26.76 -21.17
CA LYS A 231 7.80 -27.80 -21.19
C LYS A 231 7.14 -27.91 -22.57
N ARG A 232 6.95 -26.78 -23.26
CA ARG A 232 6.37 -26.76 -24.61
C ARG A 232 7.31 -27.36 -25.66
N SER A 233 8.62 -27.12 -25.57
CA SER A 233 9.60 -27.72 -26.49
C SER A 233 9.65 -29.25 -26.35
N ILE A 234 9.52 -29.78 -25.13
CA ILE A 234 9.47 -31.23 -24.89
C ILE A 234 8.20 -31.85 -25.50
N LEU A 235 7.03 -31.23 -25.32
CA LEU A 235 5.79 -31.71 -25.95
C LEU A 235 5.86 -31.70 -27.48
N SER A 236 6.47 -30.66 -28.06
CA SER A 236 6.62 -30.56 -29.52
C SER A 236 7.58 -31.61 -30.09
N SER A 237 8.56 -32.07 -29.31
CA SER A 237 9.50 -33.11 -29.74
C SER A 237 8.89 -34.51 -29.72
N ASN A 238 7.95 -34.79 -28.81
CA ASN A 238 7.34 -36.11 -28.71
C ASN A 238 6.30 -36.37 -29.81
N ASN A 239 5.58 -35.33 -30.25
CA ASN A 239 4.58 -35.49 -31.31
C ASN A 239 5.19 -35.80 -32.69
N HIS A 240 6.47 -35.48 -32.93
CA HIS A 240 7.09 -35.78 -34.22
C HIS A 240 7.45 -37.27 -34.42
N ASN A 241 7.36 -38.10 -33.38
CA ASN A 241 7.67 -39.53 -33.50
C ASN A 241 6.42 -40.43 -33.70
N GLU A 242 5.21 -39.92 -33.51
CA GLU A 242 3.96 -40.71 -33.70
C GLU A 242 3.34 -40.57 -35.10
N ASP A 243 3.79 -39.62 -35.93
CA ASP A 243 3.27 -39.41 -37.29
C ASP A 243 3.80 -40.42 -38.33
N SER A 244 4.36 -41.57 -37.92
CA SER A 244 4.95 -42.56 -38.85
C SER A 244 4.14 -43.85 -39.08
N MET A 245 3.03 -44.14 -38.38
CA MET A 245 2.16 -45.28 -38.72
C MET A 245 0.69 -45.16 -38.26
N VAL A 246 -0.13 -44.23 -38.78
CA VAL A 246 -1.60 -44.43 -38.85
C VAL A 246 -2.19 -43.64 -40.03
N ASN A 247 -2.51 -44.36 -41.12
CA ASN A 247 -3.46 -43.88 -42.13
C ASN A 247 -4.88 -44.01 -41.54
N LEU A 248 -5.50 -42.91 -41.10
CA LEU A 248 -6.95 -42.85 -40.86
C LEU A 248 -7.57 -41.58 -41.49
N PRO A 249 -8.83 -41.65 -41.95
CA PRO A 249 -9.40 -40.70 -42.89
C PRO A 249 -9.91 -39.42 -42.21
N ASN A 250 -9.84 -38.36 -43.02
CA ASN A 250 -10.27 -36.99 -42.77
C ASN A 250 -11.67 -36.86 -42.13
N GLY A 251 -11.74 -36.16 -41.00
CA GLY A 251 -12.99 -35.83 -40.32
C GLY A 251 -12.90 -34.58 -39.45
N CYS A 252 -12.98 -33.41 -40.10
CA CYS A 252 -13.63 -32.17 -39.65
C CYS A 252 -13.66 -31.87 -38.13
N PHE A 253 -12.76 -31.02 -37.61
CA PHE A 253 -13.07 -30.10 -36.51
C PHE A 253 -11.97 -29.01 -36.39
N SER A 254 -12.15 -27.91 -37.13
CA SER A 254 -11.52 -26.64 -36.77
C SER A 254 -12.52 -25.52 -36.98
N ASN A 255 -13.09 -25.04 -35.88
CA ASN A 255 -13.65 -23.70 -35.76
C ASN A 255 -13.88 -23.41 -34.27
N ILE A 256 -13.68 -22.15 -33.88
CA ILE A 256 -13.84 -21.57 -32.54
C ILE A 256 -12.55 -21.57 -31.69
N CYS A 257 -11.57 -20.74 -32.06
CA CYS A 257 -10.85 -19.90 -31.07
C CYS A 257 -9.96 -18.80 -31.70
N ASP A 258 -10.35 -18.21 -32.83
CA ASP A 258 -9.52 -17.16 -33.45
C ASP A 258 -10.34 -15.97 -33.98
N LYS A 259 -11.12 -15.35 -33.08
CA LYS A 259 -11.93 -14.16 -33.39
C LYS A 259 -11.66 -13.01 -32.42
N ARG A 260 -10.41 -12.54 -32.31
CA ARG A 260 -10.13 -11.20 -31.72
C ARG A 260 -8.78 -10.54 -32.06
N LYS A 261 -8.20 -10.80 -33.24
CA LYS A 261 -6.96 -10.10 -33.65
C LYS A 261 -6.76 -9.85 -35.15
N LYS A 262 -7.84 -9.73 -35.93
CA LYS A 262 -7.79 -9.24 -37.32
C LYS A 262 -8.83 -8.17 -37.55
N LEU A 263 -8.46 -6.94 -37.21
CA LEU A 263 -9.01 -5.70 -37.77
C LEU A 263 -8.08 -4.57 -37.32
N MET A 264 -6.91 -4.49 -37.94
CA MET A 264 -6.25 -3.26 -38.34
C MET A 264 -4.95 -3.62 -39.06
N ILE A 265 -4.67 -2.84 -40.11
CA ILE A 265 -3.49 -2.85 -40.97
C ILE A 265 -3.60 -3.80 -42.17
N ASN A 266 -4.24 -3.28 -43.21
CA ASN A 266 -3.89 -3.58 -44.59
C ASN A 266 -3.53 -2.27 -45.31
N ASN A 267 -2.60 -2.37 -46.26
CA ASN A 267 -2.08 -1.38 -47.21
C ASN A 267 -1.13 -0.27 -46.71
N ASN A 268 0.18 -0.49 -46.94
CA ASN A 268 0.79 0.12 -48.13
C ASN A 268 2.13 -0.55 -48.49
N ASN A 269 2.20 -1.04 -49.74
CA ASN A 269 3.44 -1.39 -50.43
C ASN A 269 4.15 -0.09 -50.87
N ASN A 270 5.47 0.00 -50.69
CA ASN A 270 6.36 0.34 -51.79
C ASN A 270 7.85 0.08 -51.48
N ASN A 271 8.55 -0.26 -52.57
CA ASN A 271 9.93 -0.74 -52.68
C ASN A 271 11.00 0.21 -52.11
N ASN A 272 12.12 -0.36 -51.61
CA ASN A 272 13.41 -0.37 -52.32
C ASN A 272 14.60 -0.81 -51.44
N ASN A 273 15.45 -1.66 -52.05
CA ASN A 273 16.86 -1.93 -51.82
C ASN A 273 17.62 -1.17 -50.71
N LYS A 274 18.36 -1.90 -49.85
CA LYS A 274 19.85 -1.87 -49.80
C LYS A 274 20.47 -2.61 -48.60
N HIS A 275 21.63 -3.20 -48.91
CA HIS A 275 22.79 -3.49 -48.07
C HIS A 275 22.72 -4.50 -46.91
N LYS A 276 23.30 -5.66 -47.22
CA LYS A 276 23.81 -6.69 -46.34
C LYS A 276 25.20 -6.27 -45.86
N VAL A 277 25.39 -6.06 -44.55
CA VAL A 277 26.71 -5.99 -43.91
C VAL A 277 26.73 -7.04 -42.81
N LYS A 278 27.63 -8.03 -42.98
CA LYS A 278 27.97 -9.03 -41.96
C LYS A 278 28.88 -8.36 -40.94
N PHE A 279 28.57 -8.52 -39.66
CA PHE A 279 29.56 -8.38 -38.59
C PHE A 279 29.64 -9.72 -37.85
N GLN A 280 30.80 -10.37 -38.01
CA GLN A 280 31.30 -11.40 -37.11
C GLN A 280 31.70 -10.74 -35.79
N GLN A 281 31.27 -11.30 -34.67
CA GLN A 281 31.92 -11.09 -33.39
C GLN A 281 32.05 -12.44 -32.68
N ASN A 282 33.29 -12.93 -32.68
CA ASN A 282 33.79 -13.94 -31.76
C ASN A 282 33.86 -13.33 -30.35
N SER A 283 33.38 -14.05 -29.35
CA SER A 283 33.84 -13.86 -27.97
C SER A 283 33.81 -15.20 -27.24
N ASN A 284 34.98 -15.55 -26.71
CA ASN A 284 35.35 -16.79 -26.06
C ASN A 284 34.51 -17.11 -24.82
N GLU A 285 34.11 -18.38 -24.71
CA GLU A 285 33.61 -19.02 -23.51
C GLU A 285 34.75 -19.23 -22.50
N THR A 286 34.51 -18.92 -21.22
CA THR A 286 35.29 -19.42 -20.09
C THR A 286 34.35 -20.00 -19.03
N ASN A 287 34.77 -21.16 -18.53
CA ASN A 287 34.06 -22.11 -17.67
C ASN A 287 33.52 -21.50 -16.37
N HIS A 288 32.22 -21.73 -16.08
CA HIS A 288 31.64 -21.47 -14.77
C HIS A 288 30.46 -22.40 -14.41
N ASP A 289 30.59 -23.72 -14.63
CA ASP A 289 29.47 -24.68 -14.43
C ASP A 289 29.70 -25.78 -13.35
N SER A 290 30.60 -25.57 -12.38
CA SER A 290 30.83 -26.57 -11.31
C SER A 290 30.07 -26.30 -9.99
N PHE A 291 29.51 -25.10 -9.78
CA PHE A 291 28.87 -24.76 -8.49
C PHE A 291 27.35 -24.99 -8.42
N ALA A 292 26.68 -25.19 -9.57
CA ALA A 292 25.22 -25.36 -9.62
C ALA A 292 24.74 -26.78 -9.26
N THR A 293 25.59 -27.79 -9.41
CA THR A 293 25.21 -29.20 -9.25
C THR A 293 25.18 -29.64 -7.77
N VAL A 294 25.97 -29.00 -6.91
CA VAL A 294 26.05 -29.34 -5.47
C VAL A 294 24.88 -28.74 -4.68
N LEU A 295 24.40 -27.54 -5.04
CA LEU A 295 23.22 -26.93 -4.39
C LEU A 295 21.90 -27.62 -4.78
N GLY A 296 21.83 -28.21 -5.97
CA GLY A 296 20.63 -28.91 -6.46
C GLY A 296 20.29 -30.16 -5.65
N ASN A 297 21.30 -30.92 -5.21
CA ASN A 297 21.09 -32.19 -4.50
C ASN A 297 20.75 -32.01 -3.01
N GLN A 298 21.17 -30.91 -2.36
CA GLN A 298 20.76 -30.59 -0.98
C GLN A 298 19.32 -30.05 -0.86
N ILE A 299 18.75 -29.53 -1.96
CA ILE A 299 17.37 -29.02 -1.97
C ILE A 299 16.36 -30.16 -2.14
N ILE A 300 16.74 -31.25 -2.82
CA ILE A 300 15.85 -32.40 -3.04
C ILE A 300 15.66 -33.19 -1.74
N SER A 301 16.71 -33.42 -0.95
CA SER A 301 16.61 -34.12 0.34
C SER A 301 15.81 -33.35 1.40
N LYS A 302 15.89 -32.02 1.42
CA LYS A 302 15.04 -31.21 2.31
C LYS A 302 13.57 -31.18 1.90
N SER A 303 13.23 -31.44 0.63
CA SER A 303 11.84 -31.42 0.16
C SER A 303 11.03 -32.65 0.60
N THR A 304 11.71 -33.78 0.80
CA THR A 304 11.10 -35.03 1.27
C THR A 304 10.79 -34.97 2.76
N ASP A 305 11.68 -34.39 3.57
CA ASP A 305 11.47 -34.23 5.01
C ASP A 305 10.31 -33.26 5.33
N LEU A 306 10.19 -32.17 4.55
CA LEU A 306 9.10 -31.19 4.65
C LEU A 306 7.71 -31.77 4.30
N ASN A 307 7.64 -32.78 3.43
CA ASN A 307 6.37 -33.45 3.13
C ASN A 307 5.93 -34.38 4.26
N PHE A 308 6.87 -35.00 4.98
CA PHE A 308 6.58 -35.84 6.14
C PHE A 308 6.10 -35.00 7.33
N GLU A 309 6.73 -33.86 7.57
CA GLU A 309 6.37 -32.94 8.65
C GLU A 309 4.99 -32.30 8.43
N MET A 310 4.65 -31.93 7.18
CA MET A 310 3.31 -31.44 6.85
C MET A 310 2.20 -32.49 7.03
N GLN A 311 2.49 -33.78 6.83
CA GLN A 311 1.50 -34.84 7.08
C GLN A 311 1.30 -35.08 8.58
N SER A 312 2.36 -34.93 9.38
CA SER A 312 2.30 -35.02 10.84
C SER A 312 1.46 -33.89 11.46
N GLU A 313 1.68 -32.64 11.07
CA GLU A 313 0.91 -31.50 11.59
C GLU A 313 -0.57 -31.53 11.17
N ARG A 314 -0.86 -32.03 9.96
CA ARG A 314 -2.25 -32.16 9.48
C ARG A 314 -3.04 -33.19 10.29
N LYS A 315 -2.39 -34.27 10.75
CA LYS A 315 -2.98 -35.25 11.67
C LYS A 315 -3.21 -34.66 13.06
N LYS A 316 -2.25 -33.87 13.57
CA LYS A 316 -2.35 -33.18 14.87
C LYS A 316 -3.49 -32.15 14.90
N TYR A 317 -3.64 -31.36 13.83
CA TYR A 317 -4.75 -30.40 13.71
C TYR A 317 -6.12 -31.09 13.56
N LEU A 318 -6.19 -32.26 12.92
CA LEU A 318 -7.43 -33.03 12.82
C LEU A 318 -7.81 -33.65 14.17
N SER A 319 -6.84 -34.17 14.94
CA SER A 319 -7.11 -34.75 16.27
C SER A 319 -7.52 -33.68 17.28
N GLU A 320 -6.89 -32.51 17.25
CA GLU A 320 -7.22 -31.39 18.15
C GLU A 320 -8.62 -30.83 17.85
N LYS A 321 -9.04 -30.83 16.59
CA LYS A 321 -10.39 -30.41 16.18
C LYS A 321 -11.48 -31.44 16.46
N LEU A 322 -11.12 -32.73 16.56
CA LEU A 322 -12.01 -33.80 17.01
C LEU A 322 -12.16 -33.82 18.54
N LEU A 323 -11.14 -33.42 19.29
CA LEU A 323 -11.19 -33.30 20.75
C LEU A 323 -11.92 -32.03 21.23
N LEU A 324 -11.92 -30.96 20.43
CA LEU A 324 -12.62 -29.71 20.75
C LEU A 324 -14.10 -29.68 20.33
N SER A 325 -14.65 -30.74 19.73
CA SER A 325 -16.10 -30.88 19.50
C SER A 325 -16.81 -31.69 20.59
N GLY A 326 -16.30 -31.62 21.83
CA GLY A 326 -16.96 -32.15 23.02
C GLY A 326 -18.30 -31.46 23.29
N ASP A 327 -19.33 -31.86 22.56
CA ASP A 327 -20.73 -31.65 22.90
C ASP A 327 -21.19 -32.89 23.67
N GLU A 328 -21.10 -32.81 25.00
CA GLU A 328 -21.83 -33.68 25.91
C GLU A 328 -23.33 -33.36 25.86
N ARG A 329 -24.03 -33.85 24.83
CA ARG A 329 -25.47 -34.15 24.90
C ARG A 329 -25.79 -35.38 24.07
N ILE A 330 -25.47 -36.54 24.64
CA ILE A 330 -26.02 -37.83 24.21
C ILE A 330 -27.38 -37.98 24.88
N SER A 331 -28.44 -37.61 24.17
CA SER A 331 -29.77 -38.20 24.37
C SER A 331 -30.00 -39.19 23.25
N ILE A 332 -30.13 -40.45 23.63
CA ILE A 332 -30.36 -41.64 22.82
C ILE A 332 -31.56 -41.40 21.91
N ILE A 333 -31.31 -41.30 20.60
CA ILE A 333 -32.32 -41.48 19.56
C ILE A 333 -31.78 -42.57 18.63
N GLN A 334 -32.47 -43.70 18.61
CA GLN A 334 -32.22 -44.80 17.68
C GLN A 334 -32.40 -44.31 16.23
N PRO A 335 -31.46 -44.60 15.31
CA PRO A 335 -31.66 -44.34 13.90
C PRO A 335 -32.37 -45.53 13.25
N SER A 336 -33.69 -45.42 13.06
CA SER A 336 -34.45 -46.25 12.13
C SER A 336 -34.30 -45.72 10.71
N SER A 337 -33.82 -46.59 9.81
CA SER A 337 -34.04 -46.59 8.35
C SER A 337 -33.74 -45.29 7.57
N ILE A 338 -32.48 -45.13 7.17
CA ILE A 338 -32.09 -44.25 6.05
C ILE A 338 -32.17 -45.07 4.75
N PRO A 339 -32.80 -44.56 3.66
CA PRO A 339 -32.83 -45.23 2.37
C PRO A 339 -31.42 -45.29 1.76
N GLN A 340 -30.97 -46.49 1.42
CA GLN A 340 -29.75 -46.68 0.64
C GLN A 340 -29.99 -46.15 -0.78
N ILE A 341 -29.43 -44.97 -1.08
CA ILE A 341 -29.28 -44.50 -2.46
C ILE A 341 -28.03 -45.19 -3.01
N PRO A 342 -28.12 -45.98 -4.09
CA PRO A 342 -26.94 -46.57 -4.71
C PRO A 342 -26.12 -45.43 -5.33
N ILE A 343 -24.96 -45.15 -4.74
CA ILE A 343 -23.94 -44.30 -5.35
C ILE A 343 -23.08 -45.25 -6.18
N ASP A 344 -23.38 -45.36 -7.48
CA ASP A 344 -22.48 -45.96 -8.46
C ASP A 344 -21.19 -45.13 -8.49
N PHE A 345 -20.18 -45.59 -7.76
CA PHE A 345 -18.82 -45.11 -7.87
C PHE A 345 -18.22 -45.77 -9.13
N ASP A 346 -18.28 -45.03 -10.25
CA ASP A 346 -17.51 -45.30 -11.46
C ASP A 346 -16.01 -45.23 -11.11
N ALA A 347 -15.44 -46.35 -10.64
CA ALA A 347 -14.08 -46.45 -10.13
C ALA A 347 -12.99 -46.35 -11.23
N ASP A 348 -13.38 -46.36 -12.50
CA ASP A 348 -12.47 -46.48 -13.64
C ASP A 348 -12.29 -45.18 -14.45
N ARG A 349 -12.85 -44.04 -14.01
CA ARG A 349 -12.45 -42.74 -14.58
C ARG A 349 -11.13 -42.28 -13.95
N GLU A 350 -10.03 -42.81 -14.46
CA GLU A 350 -8.72 -42.18 -14.31
C GLU A 350 -8.79 -40.75 -14.85
N ILE A 351 -8.97 -39.77 -13.96
CA ILE A 351 -8.85 -38.36 -14.34
C ILE A 351 -7.41 -38.18 -14.77
N PRO A 352 -7.15 -37.87 -16.04
CA PRO A 352 -5.79 -37.88 -16.54
C PRO A 352 -4.99 -36.77 -15.83
N PRO A 353 -3.75 -37.05 -15.41
CA PRO A 353 -2.95 -36.21 -14.51
C PRO A 353 -2.69 -34.78 -15.04
N TYR A 354 -2.95 -34.53 -16.32
CA TYR A 354 -2.84 -33.20 -16.94
C TYR A 354 -3.85 -32.18 -16.39
N ASN A 355 -5.07 -32.59 -16.03
CA ASN A 355 -6.12 -31.67 -15.57
C ASN A 355 -5.82 -31.06 -14.19
N LEU A 356 -5.14 -31.82 -13.31
CA LEU A 356 -4.77 -31.36 -11.98
C LEU A 356 -3.69 -30.27 -12.02
N GLN A 357 -2.67 -30.42 -12.88
CA GLN A 357 -1.61 -29.41 -13.05
C GLN A 357 -2.15 -28.09 -13.62
N LEU A 358 -3.12 -28.14 -14.53
CA LEU A 358 -3.74 -26.94 -15.10
C LEU A 358 -4.48 -26.13 -14.02
N SER A 359 -5.22 -26.83 -13.14
CA SER A 359 -5.95 -26.21 -12.03
C SER A 359 -5.05 -25.58 -10.95
N LEU A 360 -3.87 -26.16 -10.70
CA LEU A 360 -2.88 -25.60 -9.77
C LEU A 360 -2.20 -24.35 -10.35
N SER A 361 -1.89 -24.37 -11.65
CA SER A 361 -1.31 -23.23 -12.36
C SER A 361 -2.26 -22.03 -12.38
N SER A 362 -3.55 -22.24 -12.64
CA SER A 362 -4.55 -21.16 -12.65
C SER A 362 -4.73 -20.53 -11.27
N LYS A 363 -4.79 -21.34 -10.20
CA LYS A 363 -4.84 -20.84 -8.81
C LYS A 363 -3.60 -20.06 -8.42
N TYR A 364 -2.41 -20.47 -8.85
CA TYR A 364 -1.17 -19.74 -8.58
C TYR A 364 -1.13 -18.41 -9.32
N SER A 365 -1.49 -18.40 -10.61
CA SER A 365 -1.57 -17.18 -11.43
C SER A 365 -2.53 -16.14 -10.83
N GLN A 366 -3.71 -16.59 -10.38
CA GLN A 366 -4.69 -15.71 -9.74
C GLN A 366 -4.14 -15.08 -8.45
N LYS A 367 -3.49 -15.86 -7.58
CA LYS A 367 -2.86 -15.34 -6.36
C LYS A 367 -1.76 -14.32 -6.67
N MET A 368 -0.96 -14.57 -7.71
CA MET A 368 0.12 -13.66 -8.12
C MET A 368 -0.43 -12.34 -8.66
N CYS A 369 -1.50 -12.36 -9.46
CA CYS A 369 -2.17 -11.14 -9.93
C CYS A 369 -2.69 -10.29 -8.77
N VAL A 370 -3.32 -10.90 -7.75
CA VAL A 370 -3.81 -10.18 -6.57
C VAL A 370 -2.66 -9.55 -5.79
N GLN A 371 -1.55 -10.26 -5.61
CA GLN A 371 -0.37 -9.70 -4.93
C GLN A 371 0.23 -8.53 -5.71
N LEU A 372 0.37 -8.66 -7.04
CA LEU A 372 0.87 -7.59 -7.90
C LEU A 372 -0.02 -6.35 -7.83
N GLN A 373 -1.34 -6.53 -7.83
CA GLN A 373 -2.31 -5.44 -7.73
C GLN A 373 -2.13 -4.64 -6.41
N ILE A 374 -1.90 -5.33 -5.29
CA ILE A 374 -1.62 -4.69 -4.00
C ILE A 374 -0.28 -3.95 -4.05
N THR A 375 0.77 -4.56 -4.61
CA THR A 375 2.08 -3.91 -4.76
C THR A 375 1.98 -2.62 -5.58
N ILE A 376 1.26 -2.64 -6.70
CA ILE A 376 1.06 -1.44 -7.54
C ILE A 376 0.34 -0.35 -6.73
N SER A 377 -0.67 -0.71 -5.93
CA SER A 377 -1.34 0.23 -5.02
C SER A 377 -0.37 0.87 -4.03
N LEU A 378 0.48 0.07 -3.40
CA LEU A 378 1.43 0.56 -2.40
C LEU A 378 2.48 1.46 -3.03
N LEU A 379 2.95 1.11 -4.23
CA LEU A 379 3.89 1.94 -4.99
C LEU A 379 3.24 3.29 -5.36
N ALA A 380 1.98 3.30 -5.79
CA ALA A 380 1.25 4.54 -6.07
C ALA A 380 1.08 5.42 -4.81
N ILE A 381 0.70 4.82 -3.67
CA ILE A 381 0.60 5.53 -2.39
C ILE A 381 1.96 6.08 -1.97
N SER A 382 3.03 5.31 -2.13
CA SER A 382 4.39 5.71 -1.79
C SER A 382 4.85 6.91 -2.62
N ILE A 383 4.64 6.85 -3.93
CA ILE A 383 4.96 7.94 -4.85
C ILE A 383 4.16 9.19 -4.48
N SER A 384 2.85 9.06 -4.27
CA SER A 384 2.00 10.18 -3.85
C SER A 384 2.48 10.80 -2.53
N PHE A 385 2.81 9.97 -1.53
CA PHE A 385 3.33 10.43 -0.26
C PHE A 385 4.59 11.28 -0.46
N ILE A 386 5.54 10.86 -1.29
CA ILE A 386 6.76 11.64 -1.56
C ILE A 386 6.43 12.98 -2.20
N PHE A 387 5.65 12.98 -3.28
CA PHE A 387 5.33 14.20 -4.01
C PHE A 387 4.55 15.20 -3.15
N CYS A 388 3.73 14.72 -2.24
CA CYS A 388 2.90 15.58 -1.40
C CYS A 388 3.61 16.03 -0.11
N THR A 389 4.57 15.27 0.41
CA THR A 389 5.27 15.59 1.67
C THR A 389 6.57 16.38 1.45
N LEU A 390 7.29 16.13 0.35
CA LEU A 390 8.59 16.73 0.10
C LEU A 390 8.54 18.27 0.01
N PRO A 391 7.57 18.92 -0.68
CA PRO A 391 7.51 20.37 -0.74
C PRO A 391 7.32 21.04 0.63
N ASN A 392 6.55 20.41 1.52
CA ASN A 392 6.33 20.90 2.88
C ASN A 392 7.61 20.78 3.72
N CYS A 393 8.33 19.67 3.58
CA CYS A 393 9.62 19.47 4.28
C CYS A 393 10.66 20.52 3.82
N ILE A 394 10.78 20.75 2.52
CA ILE A 394 11.71 21.76 1.96
C ILE A 394 11.34 23.16 2.47
N SER A 395 10.05 23.52 2.42
CA SER A 395 9.57 24.83 2.91
C SER A 395 9.91 25.03 4.39
N THR A 396 9.67 24.01 5.22
CA THR A 396 9.96 24.07 6.66
C THR A 396 11.44 24.29 6.95
N ILE A 397 12.33 23.56 6.28
CA ILE A 397 13.80 23.73 6.44
C ILE A 397 14.23 25.13 6.01
N ARG A 398 13.67 25.63 4.90
CA ARG A 398 14.02 26.95 4.36
C ARG A 398 13.54 28.09 5.24
N ILE A 399 12.34 27.99 5.82
CA ILE A 399 11.83 28.97 6.81
C ILE A 399 12.80 29.09 7.99
N GLN A 400 13.31 27.97 8.50
CA GLN A 400 14.25 27.97 9.62
C GLN A 400 15.62 28.57 9.24
N THR A 401 16.08 28.30 8.02
CA THR A 401 17.39 28.78 7.54
C THR A 401 17.41 30.30 7.30
N TYR A 402 16.31 30.88 6.81
CA TYR A 402 16.24 32.29 6.38
C TYR A 402 15.53 33.22 7.37
N ASN A 403 15.80 33.08 8.67
CA ASN A 403 15.12 33.90 9.67
C ASN A 403 15.49 35.40 9.63
N HIS A 404 16.63 35.76 9.00
CA HIS A 404 17.13 37.14 8.96
C HIS A 404 16.51 38.03 7.87
N ASN A 405 15.95 37.46 6.79
CA ASN A 405 15.37 38.25 5.69
C ASN A 405 13.85 38.07 5.67
N GLU A 406 13.13 39.10 6.11
CA GLU A 406 11.67 39.05 6.27
C GLU A 406 10.94 38.74 4.96
N GLN A 407 11.39 39.31 3.83
CA GLN A 407 10.76 39.07 2.52
C GLN A 407 10.91 37.61 2.09
N VAL A 408 12.12 37.05 2.23
CA VAL A 408 12.39 35.64 1.92
C VAL A 408 11.59 34.72 2.85
N ARG A 409 11.47 35.08 4.13
CA ARG A 409 10.67 34.33 5.10
C ARG A 409 9.18 34.31 4.71
N LYS A 410 8.60 35.46 4.35
CA LYS A 410 7.20 35.57 3.89
C LYS A 410 6.96 34.74 2.62
N PHE A 411 7.89 34.77 1.68
CA PHE A 411 7.83 33.93 0.47
C PHE A 411 7.78 32.43 0.82
N TRP A 412 8.71 31.94 1.64
CA TRP A 412 8.73 30.53 2.04
C TRP A 412 7.52 30.15 2.91
N GLN A 413 6.98 31.08 3.69
CA GLN A 413 5.73 30.87 4.43
C GLN A 413 4.54 30.68 3.49
N ALA A 414 4.42 31.47 2.42
CA ALA A 414 3.40 31.26 1.39
C ALA A 414 3.56 29.90 0.70
N MET A 415 4.80 29.50 0.37
CA MET A 415 5.09 28.16 -0.19
C MET A 415 4.77 27.04 0.79
N ASN A 416 4.96 27.25 2.09
CA ASN A 416 4.57 26.30 3.13
C ASN A 416 3.04 26.11 3.16
N TYR A 417 2.26 27.20 3.10
CA TYR A 417 0.81 27.11 3.01
C TYR A 417 0.32 26.37 1.75
N LEU A 418 0.95 26.62 0.60
CA LEU A 418 0.62 25.90 -0.63
C LEU A 418 1.00 24.41 -0.56
N SER A 419 2.11 24.06 0.10
CA SER A 419 2.58 22.67 0.23
C SER A 419 1.87 21.87 1.32
N ILE A 420 1.22 22.53 2.27
CA ILE A 420 0.31 21.91 3.23
C ILE A 420 -0.92 21.30 2.54
N ILE A 421 -1.40 21.89 1.44
CA ILE A 421 -2.58 21.40 0.71
C ILE A 421 -2.39 19.95 0.22
N PRO A 422 -1.36 19.64 -0.60
CA PRO A 422 -1.15 18.27 -1.06
C PRO A 422 -0.86 17.32 0.11
N LEU A 423 -0.19 17.80 1.17
CA LEU A 423 0.04 17.02 2.39
C LEU A 423 -1.29 16.60 3.05
N LEU A 424 -2.22 17.53 3.27
CA LEU A 424 -3.54 17.22 3.83
C LEU A 424 -4.35 16.31 2.89
N ILE A 425 -4.25 16.51 1.59
CA ILE A 425 -4.90 15.68 0.58
C ILE A 425 -4.40 14.23 0.66
N THR A 426 -3.10 13.99 0.83
CA THR A 426 -2.54 12.62 0.95
C THR A 426 -3.24 11.78 2.02
N HIS A 427 -3.54 12.37 3.18
CA HIS A 427 -4.23 11.67 4.28
C HIS A 427 -5.72 11.37 3.98
N SER A 428 -6.28 11.94 2.91
CA SER A 428 -7.64 11.70 2.45
C SER A 428 -7.73 10.79 1.21
N VAL A 429 -6.66 10.72 0.40
CA VAL A 429 -6.68 10.02 -0.90
C VAL A 429 -6.44 8.52 -0.77
N ASN A 430 -6.00 8.02 0.40
CA ASN A 430 -5.76 6.60 0.65
C ASN A 430 -6.97 5.71 0.24
N LEU A 431 -8.21 6.12 0.55
CA LEU A 431 -9.42 5.41 0.10
C LEU A 431 -9.49 5.29 -1.42
N PHE A 432 -9.20 6.36 -2.15
CA PHE A 432 -9.25 6.38 -3.62
C PHE A 432 -8.19 5.45 -4.20
N TYR A 433 -6.98 5.42 -3.63
CA TYR A 433 -5.95 4.47 -4.06
C TYR A 433 -6.41 3.02 -3.84
N TYR A 434 -6.99 2.68 -2.69
CA TYR A 434 -7.49 1.33 -2.44
C TYR A 434 -8.66 0.94 -3.35
N TYR A 435 -9.56 1.90 -3.61
CA TYR A 435 -10.68 1.69 -4.50
C TYR A 435 -10.23 1.49 -5.94
N LEU A 436 -9.35 2.34 -6.47
CA LEU A 436 -8.87 2.22 -7.85
C LEU A 436 -7.99 0.99 -8.05
N SER A 437 -7.18 0.65 -7.05
CA SER A 437 -6.21 -0.42 -7.20
C SER A 437 -6.83 -1.79 -7.08
N SER A 438 -7.86 -2.03 -6.26
CA SER A 438 -8.32 -3.39 -5.92
C SER A 438 -9.78 -3.66 -6.32
N HIS A 439 -9.99 -4.56 -7.29
CA HIS A 439 -11.35 -4.99 -7.68
C HIS A 439 -12.07 -5.72 -6.53
N MET A 440 -11.33 -6.39 -5.65
CA MET A 440 -11.94 -6.99 -4.45
C MET A 440 -12.45 -5.91 -3.49
N PHE A 441 -11.67 -4.83 -3.32
CA PHE A 441 -12.10 -3.67 -2.53
C PHE A 441 -13.34 -3.01 -3.15
N GLN A 442 -13.35 -2.80 -4.48
CA GLN A 442 -14.50 -2.23 -5.19
C GLN A 442 -15.77 -3.06 -5.00
N ASN A 443 -15.68 -4.38 -5.14
CA ASN A 443 -16.82 -5.28 -4.95
C ASN A 443 -17.33 -5.23 -3.51
N HIS A 444 -16.42 -5.20 -2.52
CA HIS A 444 -16.81 -5.08 -1.12
C HIS A 444 -17.43 -3.73 -0.78
N PHE A 445 -16.88 -2.66 -1.33
CA PHE A 445 -17.42 -1.32 -1.17
C PHE A 445 -18.85 -1.26 -1.75
N LYS A 446 -19.06 -1.78 -2.96
CA LYS A 446 -20.39 -1.92 -3.58
C LYS A 446 -21.32 -2.77 -2.72
N ASP A 447 -20.85 -3.90 -2.18
CA ASP A 447 -21.63 -4.76 -1.30
C ASP A 447 -22.07 -4.05 -0.02
N ILE A 448 -21.19 -3.28 0.62
CA ILE A 448 -21.53 -2.52 1.84
C ILE A 448 -22.60 -1.46 1.53
N TYR A 449 -22.49 -0.80 0.37
CA TYR A 449 -23.44 0.23 -0.05
C TYR A 449 -24.80 -0.36 -0.49
N LEU A 450 -24.77 -1.45 -1.25
CA LEU A 450 -25.96 -2.11 -1.82
C LEU A 450 -26.67 -3.04 -0.84
N ARG A 451 -26.01 -3.66 0.14
CA ARG A 451 -26.70 -4.49 1.15
C ARG A 451 -27.55 -3.65 2.10
N LYS A 452 -27.12 -2.42 2.40
CA LYS A 452 -27.95 -1.48 3.16
C LYS A 452 -29.28 -1.17 2.47
N THR A 453 -29.34 -1.21 1.14
CA THR A 453 -30.60 -0.97 0.42
C THR A 453 -31.51 -2.21 0.39
N LYS A 454 -30.95 -3.43 0.28
CA LYS A 454 -31.76 -4.68 0.32
C LYS A 454 -32.34 -5.00 1.69
N SER A 455 -31.58 -4.79 2.77
CA SER A 455 -32.06 -5.06 4.14
C SER A 455 -33.22 -4.13 4.53
N LYS A 456 -33.21 -2.86 4.10
CA LYS A 456 -34.36 -1.96 4.30
C LYS A 456 -35.62 -2.44 3.58
N LYS A 457 -35.51 -2.92 2.34
CA LYS A 457 -36.68 -3.43 1.58
C LYS A 457 -37.36 -4.63 2.25
N GLN A 458 -36.58 -5.58 2.78
CA GLN A 458 -37.16 -6.74 3.49
C GLN A 458 -37.83 -6.37 4.82
N CYS A 459 -37.35 -5.33 5.51
CA CYS A 459 -37.98 -4.87 6.76
C CYS A 459 -39.30 -4.11 6.48
N THR A 460 -39.32 -3.23 5.46
CA THR A 460 -40.54 -2.51 5.07
C THR A 460 -41.63 -3.46 4.58
N GLN A 461 -41.27 -4.49 3.82
CA GLN A 461 -42.24 -5.47 3.29
C GLN A 461 -42.86 -6.33 4.40
N LYS A 462 -42.10 -6.69 5.46
CA LYS A 462 -42.65 -7.39 6.64
C LYS A 462 -43.56 -6.52 7.51
N THR A 463 -43.44 -5.19 7.44
CA THR A 463 -44.29 -4.26 8.20
C THR A 463 -45.61 -4.02 7.47
N LEU A 464 -45.58 -3.92 6.14
CA LEU A 464 -46.79 -3.81 5.29
C LEU A 464 -47.61 -5.10 5.22
N LEU A 465 -47.02 -6.27 5.45
CA LEU A 465 -47.75 -7.55 5.54
C LEU A 465 -48.38 -7.80 6.92
N LYS A 466 -48.18 -6.89 7.89
CA LYS A 466 -48.76 -6.97 9.25
C LYS A 466 -49.83 -5.91 9.52
N SER A 467 -50.01 -4.95 8.62
CA SER A 467 -51.14 -4.00 8.57
C SER A 467 -52.18 -4.52 7.59
#